data_AF-A0AAU4NEK8-F1
#
_entry.id   AF-A0AAU4NEK8-F1
#
_cell.length_a   1.000
_cell.length_b   1.000
_cell.length_c   1.000
_cell.angle_alpha   90.00
_cell.angle_beta   90.00
_cell.angle_gamma   90.00
#
_symmetry.space_group_name_H-M   'P 1'
#
loop_
_entity.id
_entity.type
_entity.pdbx_description
1 polymer ?
#
loop_
_entity_poly.entity_id
_entity_poly.type
_entity_poly.pdbx_seq_one_letter_code
_entity_poly.pdbx_strand_id
1 'polypeptide(L)'
;MTMARRGTAERGTAMHARDALNFFFESPLTSAAVVHCYVLADGASVRSVADAAEFGRGILALDPLFTRLLVSVPANLAFPHWVPTEVDVTEHVYVHTPPAGQSRDLLVSMITDFTITRLPRERPPWQFHFVLDVTGIDGVAEGATVVIFRSHHSAIDGMGSVELVNRVFGPNPTPRVDPDTAVDVPSPVRAARALPRDIVTLTGAALRRRTAARALKASSDSGTAAHESFPATRFNRRVRPSMVFDMTFFEMSRVRALKNRAGGVTLNDVMVTVVSLALSAYLAEDGELPTDSLGTTIPVSTRAMGESTNANRIAVATLSLHTDVIDPVVRLRAVHASASRAKDHATAVATRLPAHPLTVMPAPLMALLGKTMRSPAAPARVATNTMITNVPYGVGGVTIAGSPMVGVFGPLPTVTGVALAHAVATFGASMFVSVTSVDDAMPDTARYIRHIRTAFDRLEAAVAPSDADPPAAQAVTPTTITVSP
;
A
#
# COMPACT_ATOMS: atom_id res chain seq x y z
N MET A 1 28.96 1.88 34.25
CA MET A 1 29.88 3.03 34.08
C MET A 1 31.08 2.51 33.29
N THR A 2 30.98 2.56 31.97
CA THR A 2 31.98 1.99 31.06
C THR A 2 32.54 3.14 30.24
N MET A 3 33.85 3.33 30.36
CA MET A 3 34.60 4.43 29.74
C MET A 3 34.34 4.52 28.24
N ALA A 4 34.11 5.77 27.80
CA ALA A 4 33.96 6.16 26.42
C ALA A 4 35.19 5.73 25.58
N ARG A 5 34.99 4.80 24.65
CA ARG A 5 35.83 4.71 23.47
C ARG A 5 35.62 5.99 22.67
N ARG A 6 36.61 6.90 22.66
CA ARG A 6 36.80 7.84 21.55
C ARG A 6 37.15 6.99 20.32
N GLY A 7 36.15 6.63 19.52
CA GLY A 7 36.33 5.81 18.32
C GLY A 7 35.39 6.32 17.24
N THR A 8 35.95 6.63 16.07
CA THR A 8 35.32 6.83 14.74
C THR A 8 33.84 7.24 14.73
N ALA A 9 33.55 8.44 14.23
CA ALA A 9 32.17 8.87 13.97
C ALA A 9 31.44 7.77 13.17
N GLU A 10 30.31 7.31 13.71
CA GLU A 10 29.45 6.35 13.05
C GLU A 10 28.99 6.95 11.72
N ARG A 11 29.13 6.21 10.62
CA ARG A 11 28.78 6.68 9.27
C ARG A 11 27.55 5.96 8.76
N GLY A 12 26.61 6.70 8.20
CA GLY A 12 25.39 6.16 7.66
C GLY A 12 24.75 7.08 6.64
N THR A 13 23.70 6.58 5.98
CA THR A 13 22.91 7.37 5.04
C THR A 13 21.80 8.08 5.80
N ALA A 14 21.71 9.41 5.68
CA ALA A 14 20.64 10.17 6.31
C ALA A 14 19.27 9.72 5.79
N MET A 15 18.31 9.49 6.69
CA MET A 15 16.94 9.17 6.29
C MET A 15 16.31 10.36 5.55
N HIS A 16 15.66 10.09 4.42
CA HIS A 16 14.89 11.09 3.69
C HIS A 16 13.70 11.59 4.54
N ALA A 17 13.39 12.88 4.45
CA ALA A 17 12.34 13.50 5.27
C ALA A 17 10.96 12.84 5.12
N ARG A 18 10.65 12.28 3.93
CA ARG A 18 9.38 11.59 3.68
C ARG A 18 9.32 10.24 4.41
N ASP A 19 10.43 9.53 4.49
CA ASP A 19 10.53 8.26 5.22
C ASP A 19 10.53 8.50 6.74
N ALA A 20 11.05 9.65 7.17
CA ALA A 20 11.05 10.09 8.56
C ALA A 20 9.64 10.38 9.11
N LEU A 21 8.65 10.66 8.25
CA LEU A 21 7.26 10.77 8.69
C LEU A 21 6.80 9.47 9.35
N ASN A 22 7.09 8.31 8.73
CA ASN A 22 6.73 7.01 9.28
C ASN A 22 7.43 6.75 10.62
N PHE A 23 8.68 7.19 10.75
CA PHE A 23 9.43 7.06 12.00
C PHE A 23 8.85 7.92 13.14
N PHE A 24 8.54 9.19 12.87
CA PHE A 24 8.07 10.13 13.89
C PHE A 24 6.59 10.02 14.21
N PHE A 25 5.79 9.49 13.29
CA PHE A 25 4.35 9.33 13.47
C PHE A 25 3.99 7.95 14.03
N GLU A 26 4.95 7.01 14.04
CA GLU A 26 4.80 5.75 14.78
C GLU A 26 4.59 6.02 16.27
N SER A 27 3.63 5.33 16.87
CA SER A 27 3.25 5.46 18.27
C SER A 27 2.77 4.12 18.84
N PRO A 28 2.45 4.00 20.14
CA PRO A 28 1.79 2.80 20.68
C PRO A 28 0.42 2.49 20.07
N LEU A 29 -0.20 3.46 19.38
CA LEU A 29 -1.52 3.31 18.76
C LEU A 29 -1.44 3.19 17.23
N THR A 30 -0.26 3.38 16.65
CA THR A 30 -0.07 3.42 15.20
C THR A 30 1.31 2.86 14.89
N SER A 31 1.36 1.62 14.43
CA SER A 31 2.60 1.01 13.97
C SER A 31 2.95 1.52 12.58
N ALA A 32 4.25 1.63 12.28
CA ALA A 32 4.75 1.84 10.94
C ALA A 32 5.19 0.52 10.29
N ALA A 33 4.73 -0.63 10.80
CA ALA A 33 4.97 -1.91 10.16
C ALA A 33 4.16 -2.05 8.86
N VAL A 34 4.82 -2.54 7.81
CA VAL A 34 4.24 -2.95 6.54
C VAL A 34 4.31 -4.46 6.46
N VAL A 35 3.20 -5.09 6.11
CA VAL A 35 3.05 -6.54 6.07
C VAL A 35 2.66 -6.97 4.65
N HIS A 36 3.43 -7.87 4.08
CA HIS A 36 3.13 -8.52 2.80
C HIS A 36 3.12 -10.03 2.99
N CYS A 37 2.15 -10.71 2.40
CA CYS A 37 2.02 -12.16 2.46
C CYS A 37 2.23 -12.72 1.04
N TYR A 38 3.26 -13.53 0.86
CA TYR A 38 3.58 -14.19 -0.40
C TYR A 38 3.16 -15.65 -0.33
N VAL A 39 2.30 -16.08 -1.25
CA VAL A 39 1.85 -17.46 -1.34
C VAL A 39 2.82 -18.22 -2.22
N LEU A 40 3.41 -19.29 -1.70
CA LEU A 40 4.32 -20.16 -2.45
C LEU A 40 3.55 -21.38 -2.97
N ALA A 41 3.91 -21.85 -4.16
CA ALA A 41 3.49 -23.15 -4.65
C ALA A 41 3.97 -24.28 -3.72
N ASP A 42 3.30 -25.43 -3.79
CA ASP A 42 3.70 -26.63 -3.05
C ASP A 42 5.18 -26.98 -3.30
N GLY A 43 5.84 -27.44 -2.24
CA GLY A 43 7.27 -27.74 -2.25
C GLY A 43 8.16 -26.58 -1.78
N ALA A 44 7.70 -25.76 -0.83
CA ALA A 44 8.52 -24.81 -0.09
C ALA A 44 9.77 -25.50 0.49
N SER A 45 10.97 -25.02 0.14
CA SER A 45 12.22 -25.59 0.71
C SER A 45 12.38 -25.29 2.20
N VAL A 46 11.76 -24.21 2.70
CA VAL A 46 11.84 -23.81 4.10
C VAL A 46 10.81 -24.57 4.93
N ARG A 47 11.28 -25.53 5.72
CA ARG A 47 10.46 -26.31 6.67
C ARG A 47 11.00 -26.26 8.10
N SER A 48 12.22 -25.80 8.29
CA SER A 48 12.90 -25.72 9.58
C SER A 48 13.53 -24.35 9.82
N VAL A 49 13.89 -24.08 11.08
CA VAL A 49 14.63 -22.87 11.46
C VAL A 49 15.99 -22.79 10.75
N ALA A 50 16.63 -23.93 10.48
CA ALA A 50 17.90 -23.98 9.75
C ALA A 50 17.72 -23.51 8.30
N ASP A 51 16.68 -23.98 7.60
CA ASP A 51 16.37 -23.57 6.23
C ASP A 51 16.04 -22.07 6.17
N ALA A 52 15.26 -21.58 7.14
CA ALA A 52 14.92 -20.16 7.24
C ALA A 52 16.16 -19.30 7.48
N ALA A 53 17.12 -19.77 8.30
CA ALA A 53 18.39 -19.09 8.54
C ALA A 53 19.29 -19.10 7.29
N GLU A 54 19.30 -20.19 6.52
CA GLU A 54 19.99 -20.24 5.23
C GLU A 54 19.40 -19.24 4.23
N PHE A 55 18.08 -19.21 4.11
CA PHE A 55 17.37 -18.19 3.34
C PHE A 55 17.75 -16.77 3.78
N GLY A 56 17.71 -16.50 5.09
CA GLY A 56 18.06 -15.19 5.66
C GLY A 56 19.49 -14.76 5.32
N ARG A 57 20.47 -15.68 5.42
CA ARG A 57 21.85 -15.39 5.01
C ARG A 57 21.97 -15.10 3.51
N GLY A 58 21.22 -15.82 2.68
CA GLY A 58 21.23 -15.65 1.23
C GLY A 58 20.77 -14.27 0.74
N ILE A 59 19.92 -13.58 1.51
CA ILE A 59 19.37 -12.27 1.11
C ILE A 59 20.18 -11.06 1.62
N LEU A 60 21.03 -11.22 2.64
CA LEU A 60 21.70 -10.08 3.31
C LEU A 60 22.49 -9.19 2.35
N ALA A 61 23.18 -9.78 1.37
CA ALA A 61 23.99 -9.04 0.40
C ALA A 61 23.16 -8.42 -0.74
N LEU A 62 21.87 -8.73 -0.83
CA LEU A 62 21.04 -8.31 -1.96
C LEU A 62 20.40 -6.93 -1.76
N ASP A 63 20.13 -6.48 -0.53
CA ASP A 63 19.64 -5.12 -0.29
C ASP A 63 20.18 -4.56 1.04
N PRO A 64 20.65 -3.30 1.08
CA PRO A 64 21.07 -2.65 2.33
C PRO A 64 19.99 -2.59 3.42
N LEU A 65 18.70 -2.68 3.07
CA LEU A 65 17.60 -2.83 4.02
C LEU A 65 17.83 -3.99 4.98
N PHE A 66 18.47 -5.06 4.53
CA PHE A 66 18.70 -6.24 5.34
C PHE A 66 19.85 -6.09 6.34
N THR A 67 20.74 -5.12 6.13
CA THR A 67 22.01 -4.96 6.87
C THR A 67 22.20 -3.58 7.48
N ARG A 68 21.13 -2.78 7.57
CA ARG A 68 21.18 -1.43 8.15
C ARG A 68 20.26 -1.28 9.35
N LEU A 69 20.82 -0.74 10.41
CA LEU A 69 20.11 -0.30 11.61
C LEU A 69 19.76 1.17 11.48
N LEU A 70 18.65 1.58 12.10
CA LEU A 70 18.29 2.98 12.17
C LEU A 70 18.76 3.63 13.47
N VAL A 71 19.74 4.52 13.34
CA VAL A 71 20.36 5.23 14.46
C VAL A 71 19.76 6.62 14.60
N SER A 72 19.21 6.93 15.78
CA SER A 72 18.58 8.21 16.06
C SER A 72 19.58 9.24 16.58
N VAL A 73 19.42 10.50 16.17
CA VAL A 73 20.19 11.62 16.71
C VAL A 73 19.55 12.10 18.01
N PRO A 74 20.32 12.34 19.10
CA PRO A 74 19.76 12.76 20.38
C PRO A 74 18.80 13.96 20.27
N ALA A 75 17.70 13.90 21.03
CA ALA A 75 16.62 14.88 21.02
C ALA A 75 15.97 15.15 19.64
N ASN A 76 16.13 14.24 18.68
CA ASN A 76 15.62 14.38 17.30
C ASN A 76 16.12 15.66 16.60
N LEU A 77 17.33 16.12 16.94
CA LEU A 77 17.91 17.36 16.39
C LEU A 77 18.23 17.28 14.90
N ALA A 78 18.37 16.06 14.37
CA ALA A 78 18.47 15.76 12.95
C ALA A 78 17.72 14.45 12.66
N PHE A 79 17.53 14.14 11.37
CA PHE A 79 16.91 12.88 10.98
C PHE A 79 17.75 11.67 11.41
N PRO A 80 17.11 10.53 11.69
CA PRO A 80 17.82 9.28 11.89
C PRO A 80 18.67 8.89 10.67
N HIS A 81 19.70 8.07 10.89
CA HIS A 81 20.59 7.60 9.83
C HIS A 81 20.54 6.08 9.75
N TRP A 82 20.58 5.56 8.52
CA TRP A 82 20.75 4.14 8.24
C TRP A 82 22.23 3.78 8.30
N VAL A 83 22.62 3.03 9.32
CA VAL A 83 24.01 2.65 9.59
C VAL A 83 24.18 1.15 9.33
N PRO A 84 25.19 0.73 8.54
CA PRO A 84 25.51 -0.70 8.38
C PRO A 84 25.77 -1.38 9.73
N THR A 85 25.23 -2.58 9.91
CA THR A 85 25.39 -3.36 11.14
C THR A 85 25.57 -4.85 10.84
N GLU A 86 26.15 -5.59 11.78
CA GLU A 86 26.13 -7.05 11.74
C GLU A 86 24.72 -7.55 12.08
N VAL A 87 24.31 -8.65 11.46
CA VAL A 87 22.93 -9.16 11.53
C VAL A 87 22.93 -10.62 11.95
N ASP A 88 22.28 -10.91 13.07
CA ASP A 88 21.91 -12.27 13.44
C ASP A 88 20.59 -12.64 12.76
N VAL A 89 20.66 -13.39 11.66
CA VAL A 89 19.48 -13.78 10.87
C VAL A 89 18.43 -14.55 11.68
N THR A 90 18.81 -15.23 12.77
CA THR A 90 17.88 -16.00 13.60
C THR A 90 16.89 -15.12 14.35
N GLU A 91 17.19 -13.82 14.47
CA GLU A 91 16.29 -12.80 15.00
C GLU A 91 15.33 -12.20 13.97
N HIS A 92 15.45 -12.60 12.70
CA HIS A 92 14.68 -12.04 11.59
C HIS A 92 13.88 -13.08 10.82
N VAL A 93 14.22 -14.37 10.91
CA VAL A 93 13.56 -15.43 10.16
C VAL A 93 12.92 -16.45 11.10
N TYR A 94 11.66 -16.76 10.87
CA TYR A 94 10.86 -17.61 11.75
C TYR A 94 10.06 -18.62 10.95
N VAL A 95 9.89 -19.82 11.49
CA VAL A 95 9.02 -20.87 10.93
C VAL A 95 7.89 -21.15 11.91
N HIS A 96 6.67 -21.19 11.38
CA HIS A 96 5.44 -21.41 12.14
C HIS A 96 4.74 -22.63 11.55
N THR A 97 4.52 -23.64 12.39
CA THR A 97 3.72 -24.83 12.05
C THR A 97 2.37 -24.69 12.73
N PRO A 98 1.30 -24.35 11.99
CA PRO A 98 0.00 -24.18 12.60
C PRO A 98 -0.55 -25.49 13.16
N PRO A 99 -1.36 -25.46 14.23
CA PRO A 99 -2.16 -26.60 14.63
C PRO A 99 -3.10 -27.03 13.49
N ALA A 100 -3.39 -28.32 13.40
CA ALA A 100 -4.28 -28.86 12.37
C ALA A 100 -5.64 -28.14 12.37
N GLY A 101 -6.09 -27.69 11.19
CA GLY A 101 -7.35 -26.97 11.00
C GLY A 101 -7.35 -25.51 11.47
N GLN A 102 -6.24 -24.98 11.98
CA GLN A 102 -6.15 -23.60 12.51
C GLN A 102 -5.19 -22.71 11.72
N SER A 103 -4.72 -23.15 10.55
CA SER A 103 -3.71 -22.43 9.76
C SER A 103 -4.17 -21.04 9.30
N ARG A 104 -5.42 -20.92 8.85
CA ARG A 104 -5.99 -19.64 8.41
C ARG A 104 -6.10 -18.67 9.59
N ASP A 105 -6.62 -19.15 10.72
CA ASP A 105 -6.83 -18.31 11.91
C ASP A 105 -5.50 -17.85 12.51
N LEU A 106 -4.49 -18.72 12.57
CA LEU A 106 -3.13 -18.34 12.96
C LEU A 106 -2.56 -17.29 12.01
N LEU A 107 -2.67 -17.50 10.70
CA LEU A 107 -2.17 -16.56 9.69
C LEU A 107 -2.83 -15.18 9.84
N VAL A 108 -4.17 -15.13 9.94
CA VAL A 108 -4.92 -13.88 10.14
C VAL A 108 -4.54 -13.21 11.46
N SER A 109 -4.37 -13.98 12.54
CA SER A 109 -3.90 -13.46 13.84
C SER A 109 -2.49 -12.87 13.75
N MET A 110 -1.58 -13.50 13.01
CA MET A 110 -0.23 -12.96 12.80
C MET A 110 -0.24 -11.69 11.96
N ILE A 111 -1.05 -11.66 10.89
CA ILE A 111 -1.19 -10.47 10.03
C ILE A 111 -1.73 -9.28 10.83
N THR A 112 -2.79 -9.49 11.61
CA THR A 112 -3.40 -8.44 12.44
C THR A 112 -2.41 -7.95 13.50
N ASP A 113 -1.78 -8.85 14.26
CA ASP A 113 -0.79 -8.50 15.27
C ASP A 113 0.40 -7.73 14.67
N PHE A 114 0.99 -8.24 13.58
CA PHE A 114 2.18 -7.64 12.97
C PHE A 114 1.92 -6.26 12.36
N THR A 115 0.67 -5.97 11.99
CA THR A 115 0.27 -4.67 11.45
C THR A 115 0.10 -3.62 12.54
N ILE A 116 -0.28 -4.01 13.76
CA ILE A 116 -0.51 -3.06 14.87
C ILE A 116 0.63 -3.02 15.88
N THR A 117 1.50 -4.02 15.93
CA THR A 117 2.70 -4.02 16.78
C THR A 117 3.90 -3.41 16.05
N ARG A 118 4.83 -2.82 16.81
CA ARG A 118 6.05 -2.23 16.27
C ARG A 118 7.14 -3.27 16.08
N LEU A 119 7.99 -3.07 15.08
CA LEU A 119 9.26 -3.78 14.98
C LEU A 119 10.24 -3.29 16.06
N PRO A 120 11.08 -4.17 16.63
CA PRO A 120 12.17 -3.76 17.51
C PRO A 120 13.13 -2.82 16.80
N ARG A 121 13.63 -1.81 17.52
CA ARG A 121 14.45 -0.73 16.94
C ARG A 121 15.95 -1.00 17.07
N GLU A 122 16.30 -2.03 17.81
CA GLU A 122 17.66 -2.45 18.13
C GLU A 122 18.27 -3.34 17.04
N ARG A 123 17.50 -3.70 16.01
CA ARG A 123 17.91 -4.56 14.90
C ARG A 123 17.37 -4.04 13.56
N PRO A 124 17.94 -4.46 12.42
CA PRO A 124 17.43 -4.09 11.11
C PRO A 124 15.91 -4.31 10.98
N PRO A 125 15.15 -3.38 10.40
CA PRO A 125 13.70 -3.36 10.58
C PRO A 125 12.96 -4.24 9.57
N TRP A 126 13.26 -5.55 9.57
CA TRP A 126 12.66 -6.55 8.70
C TRP A 126 12.52 -7.90 9.41
N GLN A 127 11.50 -8.68 9.05
CA GLN A 127 11.31 -10.07 9.48
C GLN A 127 10.63 -10.88 8.37
N PHE A 128 10.98 -12.16 8.25
CA PHE A 128 10.27 -13.14 7.42
C PHE A 128 9.70 -14.24 8.32
N HIS A 129 8.40 -14.51 8.18
CA HIS A 129 7.72 -15.58 8.89
C HIS A 129 7.14 -16.56 7.87
N PHE A 130 7.63 -17.79 7.88
CA PHE A 130 7.17 -18.88 7.05
C PHE A 130 6.05 -19.62 7.79
N VAL A 131 4.81 -19.45 7.34
CA VAL A 131 3.64 -20.17 7.88
C VAL A 131 3.38 -21.37 6.99
N LEU A 132 3.64 -22.55 7.52
CA LEU A 132 3.60 -23.81 6.78
C LEU A 132 2.17 -24.37 6.70
N ASP A 133 1.93 -25.22 5.70
CA ASP A 133 0.75 -26.08 5.60
C ASP A 133 -0.59 -25.31 5.73
N VAL A 134 -0.69 -24.17 5.03
CA VAL A 134 -1.85 -23.29 5.08
C VAL A 134 -3.00 -23.87 4.24
N THR A 135 -4.15 -24.00 4.88
CA THR A 135 -5.41 -24.51 4.30
C THR A 135 -6.53 -23.48 4.39
N GLY A 136 -7.55 -23.60 3.53
CA GLY A 136 -8.81 -22.86 3.65
C GLY A 136 -8.77 -21.39 3.21
N ILE A 137 -7.85 -21.00 2.33
CA ILE A 137 -7.81 -19.67 1.73
C ILE A 137 -8.12 -19.79 0.23
N ASP A 138 -9.16 -19.11 -0.23
CA ASP A 138 -9.53 -19.12 -1.64
C ASP A 138 -8.37 -18.66 -2.53
N GLY A 139 -8.13 -19.38 -3.63
CA GLY A 139 -7.01 -19.12 -4.55
C GLY A 139 -5.63 -19.54 -4.04
N VAL A 140 -5.56 -20.20 -2.88
CA VAL A 140 -4.33 -20.79 -2.33
C VAL A 140 -4.49 -22.31 -2.30
N ALA A 141 -3.47 -23.03 -2.77
CA ALA A 141 -3.49 -24.49 -2.72
C ALA A 141 -3.46 -24.99 -1.26
N GLU A 142 -4.20 -26.07 -0.99
CA GLU A 142 -4.20 -26.70 0.33
C GLU A 142 -2.80 -27.22 0.68
N GLY A 143 -2.26 -26.80 1.83
CA GLY A 143 -0.90 -27.15 2.25
C GLY A 143 0.18 -26.15 1.81
N ALA A 144 -0.20 -25.07 1.12
CA ALA A 144 0.75 -24.05 0.69
C ALA A 144 1.50 -23.38 1.86
N THR A 145 2.68 -22.87 1.59
CA THR A 145 3.41 -22.02 2.54
C THR A 145 3.11 -20.55 2.24
N VAL A 146 2.74 -19.80 3.28
CA VAL A 146 2.60 -18.34 3.20
C VAL A 146 3.76 -17.68 3.92
N VAL A 147 4.51 -16.84 3.20
CA VAL A 147 5.62 -16.07 3.74
C VAL A 147 5.14 -14.67 4.08
N ILE A 148 5.11 -14.33 5.36
CA ILE A 148 4.87 -12.97 5.81
C ILE A 148 6.19 -12.21 5.84
N PHE A 149 6.35 -11.23 4.95
CA PHE A 149 7.40 -10.24 5.01
C PHE A 149 6.91 -9.00 5.76
N ARG A 150 7.48 -8.79 6.94
CA ARG A 150 7.21 -7.65 7.80
C ARG A 150 8.40 -6.70 7.75
N SER A 151 8.16 -5.41 7.56
CA SER A 151 9.23 -4.40 7.50
C SER A 151 8.75 -3.05 8.02
N HIS A 152 9.65 -2.15 8.40
CA HIS A 152 9.27 -0.80 8.81
C HIS A 152 9.12 0.12 7.59
N HIS A 153 8.05 0.93 7.55
CA HIS A 153 7.68 1.75 6.40
C HIS A 153 8.70 2.87 6.08
N SER A 154 9.59 3.22 7.02
CA SER A 154 10.74 4.10 6.72
C SER A 154 11.82 3.42 5.88
N ALA A 155 11.91 2.09 5.92
CA ALA A 155 12.90 1.34 5.13
C ALA A 155 12.39 1.03 3.73
N ILE A 156 11.07 0.86 3.59
CA ILE A 156 10.45 0.48 2.32
C ILE A 156 9.01 1.01 2.22
N ASP A 157 8.61 1.40 1.02
CA ASP A 157 7.22 1.72 0.71
C ASP A 157 6.55 0.61 -0.11
N GLY A 158 5.25 0.76 -0.42
CA GLY A 158 4.49 -0.27 -1.13
C GLY A 158 5.08 -0.64 -2.51
N MET A 159 5.56 0.34 -3.27
CA MET A 159 6.14 0.07 -4.59
C MET A 159 7.62 -0.34 -4.51
N GLY A 160 8.35 0.13 -3.50
CA GLY A 160 9.67 -0.36 -3.14
C GLY A 160 9.63 -1.83 -2.72
N SER A 161 8.53 -2.29 -2.12
CA SER A 161 8.32 -3.71 -1.78
C SER A 161 8.17 -4.56 -3.04
N VAL A 162 7.42 -4.09 -4.04
CA VAL A 162 7.34 -4.75 -5.35
C VAL A 162 8.72 -4.83 -6.01
N GLU A 163 9.47 -3.72 -6.01
CA GLU A 163 10.81 -3.68 -6.59
C GLU A 163 11.79 -4.62 -5.86
N LEU A 164 11.78 -4.59 -4.53
CA LEU A 164 12.58 -5.48 -3.69
C LEU A 164 12.28 -6.94 -4.02
N VAL A 165 11.01 -7.33 -4.02
CA VAL A 165 10.61 -8.72 -4.31
C VAL A 165 11.07 -9.15 -5.69
N ASN A 166 10.81 -8.36 -6.73
CA ASN A 166 11.20 -8.73 -8.10
C ASN A 166 12.73 -8.76 -8.29
N ARG A 167 13.47 -7.90 -7.59
CA ARG A 167 14.93 -7.82 -7.72
C ARG A 167 15.66 -8.86 -6.88
N VAL A 168 15.17 -9.17 -5.68
CA VAL A 168 15.78 -10.13 -4.75
C VAL A 168 15.36 -11.56 -5.08
N PHE A 169 14.10 -11.76 -5.47
CA PHE A 169 13.51 -13.08 -5.68
C PHE A 169 13.15 -13.35 -7.15
N GLY A 170 13.45 -12.45 -8.07
CA GLY A 170 13.28 -12.70 -9.51
C GLY A 170 14.30 -13.68 -10.10
N PRO A 171 14.25 -13.95 -11.41
CA PRO A 171 15.10 -14.95 -12.05
C PRO A 171 16.60 -14.62 -12.01
N ASN A 172 16.94 -13.34 -11.97
CA ASN A 172 18.32 -12.84 -11.90
C ASN A 172 18.47 -11.91 -10.69
N PRO A 173 18.66 -12.45 -9.48
CA PRO A 173 18.85 -11.64 -8.29
C PRO A 173 20.08 -10.74 -8.44
N THR A 174 19.89 -9.43 -8.20
CA THR A 174 20.97 -8.44 -8.34
C THR A 174 21.05 -7.57 -7.10
N PRO A 175 22.23 -7.38 -6.48
CA PRO A 175 22.38 -6.45 -5.36
C PRO A 175 21.93 -5.04 -5.72
N ARG A 176 21.23 -4.36 -4.80
CA ARG A 176 20.88 -2.94 -4.98
C ARG A 176 22.16 -2.10 -4.91
N VAL A 177 22.38 -1.28 -5.93
CA VAL A 177 23.36 -0.18 -5.85
C VAL A 177 22.70 0.97 -5.09
N ASP A 178 23.25 1.33 -3.94
CA ASP A 178 22.77 2.49 -3.19
C ASP A 178 23.39 3.77 -3.77
N PRO A 179 22.58 4.71 -4.30
CA PRO A 179 23.10 5.98 -4.80
C PRO A 179 23.55 6.92 -3.68
N ASP A 180 23.11 6.70 -2.43
CA ASP A 180 23.34 7.65 -1.35
C ASP A 180 24.70 7.44 -0.66
N THR A 181 25.47 8.52 -0.53
CA THR A 181 26.78 8.50 0.13
C THR A 181 26.63 8.51 1.64
N ALA A 182 27.27 7.54 2.32
CA ALA A 182 27.35 7.53 3.78
C ALA A 182 28.07 8.77 4.32
N VAL A 183 27.47 9.44 5.30
CA VAL A 183 28.01 10.62 5.99
C VAL A 183 28.15 10.35 7.48
N ASP A 184 28.96 11.16 8.17
CA ASP A 184 29.05 11.08 9.64
C ASP A 184 27.69 11.44 10.25
N VAL A 185 27.21 10.59 11.17
CA VAL A 185 26.04 10.90 11.98
C VAL A 185 26.33 12.18 12.78
N PRO A 186 25.50 13.24 12.66
CA PRO A 186 25.83 14.53 13.24
C PRO A 186 25.76 14.49 14.77
N SER A 187 26.76 15.09 15.42
CA SER A 187 26.69 15.32 16.86
C SER A 187 25.56 16.30 17.21
N PRO A 188 25.01 16.26 18.44
CA PRO A 188 23.94 17.18 18.86
C PRO A 188 24.28 18.66 18.63
N VAL A 189 25.55 19.05 18.86
CA VAL A 189 26.02 20.43 18.64
C VAL A 189 25.99 20.80 17.16
N ARG A 190 26.43 19.89 16.27
CA ARG A 190 26.41 20.14 14.82
C ARG A 190 24.97 20.22 14.30
N ALA A 191 24.10 19.33 14.76
CA ALA A 191 22.68 19.33 14.38
C ALA A 191 21.97 20.61 14.85
N ALA A 192 22.19 21.05 16.10
CA ALA A 192 21.60 22.28 16.63
C ALA A 192 22.03 23.53 15.85
N ARG A 193 23.30 23.59 15.39
CA ARG A 193 23.81 24.70 14.57
C ARG A 193 23.19 24.77 13.17
N ALA A 194 22.68 23.67 12.63
CA ALA A 194 22.03 23.64 11.32
C ALA A 194 20.57 24.13 11.36
N LEU A 195 19.92 24.01 12.52
CA LEU A 195 18.48 24.26 12.67
C LEU A 195 17.99 25.63 12.15
N PRO A 196 18.69 26.77 12.38
CA PRO A 196 18.26 28.06 11.83
C PRO A 196 18.16 28.05 10.30
N ARG A 197 19.13 27.40 9.62
CA ARG A 197 19.13 27.26 8.16
C ARG A 197 17.97 26.38 7.68
N ASP A 198 17.67 25.31 8.40
CA ASP A 198 16.59 24.40 8.03
C ASP A 198 15.21 25.07 8.21
N ILE A 199 15.04 25.92 9.23
CA ILE A 199 13.84 26.75 9.41
C ILE A 199 13.68 27.75 8.26
N VAL A 200 14.77 28.42 7.84
CA VAL A 200 14.74 29.31 6.66
C VAL A 200 14.38 28.53 5.38
N THR A 201 14.89 27.31 5.22
CA THR A 201 14.56 26.44 4.08
C THR A 201 13.08 26.06 4.05
N LEU A 202 12.52 25.67 5.21
CA LEU A 202 11.10 25.33 5.37
C LEU A 202 10.18 26.53 5.06
N THR A 203 10.49 27.70 5.63
CA THR A 203 9.70 28.93 5.40
C THR A 203 9.73 29.36 3.94
N GLY A 204 10.90 29.30 3.30
CA GLY A 204 11.03 29.56 1.87
C GLY A 204 10.23 28.57 1.01
N ALA A 205 10.27 27.27 1.33
CA ALA A 205 9.49 26.24 0.64
C ALA A 205 7.97 26.46 0.79
N ALA A 206 7.51 26.79 2.00
CA ALA A 206 6.12 27.12 2.27
C ALA A 206 5.65 28.35 1.49
N LEU A 207 6.47 29.40 1.42
CA LEU A 207 6.15 30.60 0.65
C LEU A 207 6.03 30.30 -0.85
N ARG A 208 7.03 29.60 -1.43
CA ARG A 208 7.03 29.21 -2.85
C ARG A 208 5.83 28.35 -3.23
N ARG A 209 5.45 27.39 -2.37
CA ARG A 209 4.26 26.56 -2.64
C ARG A 209 2.97 27.39 -2.55
N ARG A 210 2.86 28.30 -1.58
CA ARG A 210 1.69 29.18 -1.45
C ARG A 210 1.54 30.14 -2.63
N THR A 211 2.63 30.71 -3.14
CA THR A 211 2.58 31.58 -4.32
C THR A 211 2.19 30.79 -5.57
N ALA A 212 2.77 29.61 -5.80
CA ALA A 212 2.40 28.74 -6.91
C ALA A 212 0.93 28.30 -6.85
N ALA A 213 0.43 27.92 -5.66
CA ALA A 213 -0.97 27.54 -5.48
C ALA A 213 -1.93 28.70 -5.78
N ARG A 214 -1.59 29.93 -5.39
CA ARG A 214 -2.37 31.13 -5.75
C ARG A 214 -2.36 31.39 -7.26
N ALA A 215 -1.20 31.25 -7.91
CA ALA A 215 -1.09 31.42 -9.35
C ALA A 215 -1.91 30.38 -10.12
N LEU A 216 -1.88 29.10 -9.70
CA LEU A 216 -2.71 28.05 -10.29
C LEU A 216 -4.20 28.27 -10.11
N LYS A 217 -4.62 28.80 -8.95
CA LYS A 217 -6.01 29.17 -8.71
C LYS A 217 -6.46 30.37 -9.56
N ALA A 218 -5.55 31.29 -9.85
CA ALA A 218 -5.83 32.47 -10.66
C ALA A 218 -5.86 32.16 -12.17
N SER A 219 -5.17 31.11 -12.64
CA SER A 219 -5.12 30.72 -14.05
C SER A 219 -6.17 29.67 -14.45
N SER A 220 -6.93 29.13 -13.49
CA SER A 220 -8.06 28.24 -13.77
C SER A 220 -9.33 29.06 -14.05
N ASP A 221 -9.67 29.27 -15.33
CA ASP A 221 -10.93 29.90 -15.80
C ASP A 221 -12.16 28.98 -15.70
N SER A 222 -12.07 27.90 -14.92
CA SER A 222 -13.16 26.95 -14.70
C SER A 222 -13.28 26.67 -13.21
N GLY A 223 -14.53 26.63 -12.72
CA GLY A 223 -14.88 26.48 -11.32
C GLY A 223 -13.94 25.52 -10.60
N THR A 224 -13.25 26.05 -9.60
CA THR A 224 -12.37 25.27 -8.73
C THR A 224 -13.11 23.99 -8.34
N ALA A 225 -12.58 22.82 -8.70
CA ALA A 225 -13.09 21.56 -8.19
C ALA A 225 -13.13 21.72 -6.67
N ALA A 226 -14.33 21.89 -6.11
CA ALA A 226 -14.50 21.99 -4.68
C ALA A 226 -13.84 20.74 -4.09
N HIS A 227 -13.16 20.87 -2.95
CA HIS A 227 -12.76 19.68 -2.21
C HIS A 227 -14.05 18.88 -1.97
N GLU A 228 -14.23 17.79 -2.73
CA GLU A 228 -15.36 16.89 -2.54
C GLU A 228 -15.29 16.41 -1.10
N SER A 229 -16.32 16.76 -0.34
CA SER A 229 -16.51 16.25 1.01
C SER A 229 -17.64 15.24 0.95
N PHE A 230 -17.55 14.22 1.76
CA PHE A 230 -18.45 13.07 1.77
C PHE A 230 -19.10 12.95 3.16
N PRO A 231 -20.32 12.41 3.28
CA PRO A 231 -20.93 12.14 4.57
C PRO A 231 -20.04 11.18 5.38
N ALA A 232 -19.84 11.45 6.65
CA ALA A 232 -19.10 10.54 7.51
C ALA A 232 -19.93 9.28 7.83
N THR A 233 -19.26 8.13 7.95
CA THR A 233 -19.87 6.86 8.36
C THR A 233 -19.19 6.31 9.62
N ARG A 234 -19.57 5.11 10.06
CA ARG A 234 -18.87 4.40 11.16
C ARG A 234 -17.37 4.25 10.91
N PHE A 235 -16.92 4.29 9.65
CA PHE A 235 -15.52 4.18 9.26
C PHE A 235 -14.70 5.47 9.45
N ASN A 236 -15.32 6.57 9.86
CA ASN A 236 -14.64 7.86 10.03
C ASN A 236 -14.38 8.25 11.48
N ARG A 237 -14.49 7.28 12.39
CA ARG A 237 -14.28 7.46 13.82
C ARG A 237 -12.80 7.36 14.17
N ARG A 238 -12.48 7.70 15.42
CA ARG A 238 -11.13 7.53 15.95
C ARG A 238 -10.79 6.04 16.00
N VAL A 239 -9.66 5.67 15.40
CA VAL A 239 -9.12 4.31 15.40
C VAL A 239 -8.65 3.96 16.82
N ARG A 240 -9.13 2.85 17.36
CA ARG A 240 -8.56 2.18 18.53
C ARG A 240 -7.52 1.17 18.06
N PRO A 241 -6.55 0.76 18.90
CA PRO A 241 -5.60 -0.30 18.57
C PRO A 241 -6.31 -1.67 18.58
N SER A 242 -7.16 -1.88 17.59
CA SER A 242 -7.79 -3.14 17.24
C SER A 242 -7.89 -3.19 15.73
N MET A 243 -7.57 -4.33 15.14
CA MET A 243 -7.58 -4.54 13.71
C MET A 243 -8.18 -5.89 13.40
N VAL A 244 -9.10 -5.89 12.43
CA VAL A 244 -9.63 -7.08 11.80
C VAL A 244 -9.16 -7.14 10.35
N PHE A 245 -8.95 -8.35 9.86
CA PHE A 245 -8.43 -8.60 8.53
C PHE A 245 -9.15 -9.77 7.90
N ASP A 246 -9.51 -9.63 6.63
CA ASP A 246 -9.95 -10.75 5.80
C ASP A 246 -9.60 -10.48 4.34
N MET A 247 -9.71 -11.49 3.49
CA MET A 247 -9.34 -11.41 2.08
C MET A 247 -10.24 -12.26 1.21
N THR A 248 -10.30 -11.90 -0.06
CA THR A 248 -10.93 -12.72 -1.10
C THR A 248 -10.06 -12.77 -2.34
N PHE A 249 -10.27 -13.81 -3.14
CA PHE A 249 -9.56 -14.06 -4.37
C PHE A 249 -10.46 -13.89 -5.59
N PHE A 250 -9.86 -13.42 -6.69
CA PHE A 250 -10.44 -13.42 -8.02
C PHE A 250 -9.39 -13.90 -9.04
N GLU A 251 -9.82 -14.71 -10.00
CA GLU A 251 -8.98 -15.03 -11.14
C GLU A 251 -8.80 -13.81 -12.05
N MET A 252 -7.57 -13.52 -12.44
CA MET A 252 -7.28 -12.40 -13.35
C MET A 252 -7.98 -12.56 -14.71
N SER A 253 -8.25 -13.79 -15.15
CA SER A 253 -9.04 -14.09 -16.35
C SER A 253 -10.45 -13.48 -16.26
N ARG A 254 -11.17 -13.72 -15.17
CA ARG A 254 -12.52 -13.17 -14.91
C ARG A 254 -12.52 -11.66 -14.85
N VAL A 255 -11.59 -11.07 -14.09
CA VAL A 255 -11.50 -9.60 -13.96
C VAL A 255 -11.20 -8.93 -15.31
N ARG A 256 -10.28 -9.51 -16.11
CA ARG A 256 -9.98 -9.01 -17.47
C ARG A 256 -11.17 -9.16 -18.41
N ALA A 257 -11.90 -10.28 -18.33
CA ALA A 257 -13.10 -10.50 -19.14
C ALA A 257 -14.18 -9.45 -18.84
N LEU A 258 -14.47 -9.21 -17.56
CA LEU A 258 -15.40 -8.16 -17.10
C LEU A 258 -14.96 -6.79 -17.64
N LYS A 259 -13.70 -6.40 -17.42
CA LYS A 259 -13.14 -5.12 -17.90
C LYS A 259 -13.24 -4.97 -19.42
N ASN A 260 -13.00 -6.04 -20.18
CA ASN A 260 -13.09 -6.01 -21.63
C ASN A 260 -14.54 -5.88 -22.12
N ARG A 261 -15.49 -6.61 -21.51
CA ARG A 261 -16.93 -6.50 -21.82
C ARG A 261 -17.49 -5.13 -21.49
N ALA A 262 -17.14 -4.59 -20.32
CA ALA A 262 -17.56 -3.25 -19.92
C ALA A 262 -17.10 -2.19 -20.94
N GLY A 263 -15.89 -2.34 -21.50
CA GLY A 263 -15.33 -1.46 -22.54
C GLY A 263 -15.02 -0.04 -22.05
N GLY A 264 -13.91 0.56 -22.48
CA GLY A 264 -13.58 1.96 -22.13
C GLY A 264 -13.39 2.23 -20.62
N VAL A 265 -13.00 1.21 -19.85
CA VAL A 265 -12.65 1.31 -18.43
C VAL A 265 -11.36 0.53 -18.13
N THR A 266 -10.72 0.83 -17.00
CA THR A 266 -9.51 0.13 -16.53
C THR A 266 -9.84 -0.92 -15.48
N LEU A 267 -8.88 -1.82 -15.21
CA LEU A 267 -9.01 -2.82 -14.16
C LEU A 267 -9.16 -2.18 -12.77
N ASN A 268 -8.50 -1.05 -12.52
CA ASN A 268 -8.68 -0.29 -11.28
C ASN A 268 -10.12 0.20 -11.13
N ASP A 269 -10.74 0.67 -12.21
CA ASP A 269 -12.13 1.17 -12.17
C ASP A 269 -13.11 0.04 -11.83
N VAL A 270 -12.88 -1.16 -12.37
CA VAL A 270 -13.64 -2.36 -12.00
C VAL A 270 -13.54 -2.63 -10.51
N MET A 271 -12.33 -2.72 -9.96
CA MET A 271 -12.15 -3.07 -8.54
C MET A 271 -12.65 -1.97 -7.58
N VAL A 272 -12.49 -0.69 -7.94
CA VAL A 272 -13.09 0.42 -7.17
C VAL A 272 -14.62 0.33 -7.21
N THR A 273 -15.20 -0.04 -8.35
CA THR A 273 -16.66 -0.20 -8.47
C THR A 273 -17.17 -1.39 -7.66
N VAL A 274 -16.45 -2.51 -7.65
CA VAL A 274 -16.78 -3.67 -6.81
C VAL A 274 -16.78 -3.28 -5.33
N VAL A 275 -15.75 -2.56 -4.86
CA VAL A 275 -15.71 -2.03 -3.49
C VAL A 275 -16.86 -1.05 -3.23
N SER A 276 -17.18 -0.17 -4.18
CA SER A 276 -18.31 0.76 -4.06
C SER A 276 -19.65 0.02 -3.89
N LEU A 277 -19.93 -0.97 -4.74
CA LEU A 277 -21.13 -1.79 -4.68
C LEU A 277 -21.22 -2.55 -3.34
N ALA A 278 -20.12 -3.20 -2.93
CA ALA A 278 -20.05 -3.94 -1.68
C ALA A 278 -20.26 -3.06 -0.45
N LEU A 279 -19.58 -1.91 -0.40
CA LEU A 279 -19.70 -0.95 0.71
C LEU A 279 -21.10 -0.36 0.79
N SER A 280 -21.73 -0.07 -0.35
CA SER A 280 -23.11 0.42 -0.37
C SER A 280 -24.09 -0.63 0.13
N ALA A 281 -23.95 -1.89 -0.27
CA ALA A 281 -24.82 -2.99 0.18
C ALA A 281 -24.63 -3.26 1.67
N TYR A 282 -23.38 -3.33 2.15
CA TYR A 282 -23.05 -3.55 3.55
C TYR A 282 -23.64 -2.47 4.47
N LEU A 283 -23.52 -1.19 4.11
CA LEU A 283 -24.09 -0.10 4.90
C LEU A 283 -25.63 -0.04 4.78
N ALA A 284 -26.19 -0.36 3.62
CA ALA A 284 -27.64 -0.36 3.41
C ALA A 284 -28.35 -1.43 4.24
N GLU A 285 -27.75 -2.61 4.39
CA GLU A 285 -28.29 -3.69 5.23
C GLU A 285 -28.47 -3.26 6.70
N ASP A 286 -27.59 -2.40 7.20
CA ASP A 286 -27.67 -1.86 8.56
C ASP A 286 -28.47 -0.54 8.63
N GLY A 287 -29.04 -0.06 7.52
CA GLY A 287 -29.75 1.22 7.45
C GLY A 287 -28.84 2.44 7.58
N GLU A 288 -27.53 2.29 7.32
CA GLU A 288 -26.51 3.33 7.51
C GLU A 288 -25.97 3.92 6.20
N LEU A 289 -26.48 3.51 5.04
CA LEU A 289 -26.06 4.09 3.76
C LEU A 289 -26.56 5.54 3.64
N PRO A 290 -25.66 6.54 3.52
CA PRO A 290 -26.08 7.91 3.31
C PRO A 290 -26.71 8.13 1.92
N THR A 291 -27.53 9.18 1.80
CA THR A 291 -28.09 9.62 0.50
C THR A 291 -27.01 10.15 -0.44
N ASP A 292 -26.05 10.92 0.09
CA ASP A 292 -24.89 11.40 -0.66
C ASP A 292 -23.91 10.23 -0.91
N SER A 293 -23.19 10.28 -2.04
CA SER A 293 -22.11 9.34 -2.35
C SER A 293 -21.03 9.29 -1.26
N LEU A 294 -20.39 8.14 -1.08
CA LEU A 294 -19.15 7.98 -0.31
C LEU A 294 -17.91 8.31 -1.16
N GLY A 295 -16.81 8.65 -0.49
CA GLY A 295 -15.52 8.95 -1.10
C GLY A 295 -14.46 7.90 -0.79
N THR A 296 -13.53 7.71 -1.72
CA THR A 296 -12.32 6.92 -1.48
C THR A 296 -11.07 7.70 -1.84
N THR A 297 -9.99 7.38 -1.13
CA THR A 297 -8.64 7.83 -1.46
C THR A 297 -7.89 6.73 -2.21
N ILE A 298 -7.21 7.08 -3.29
CA ILE A 298 -6.36 6.19 -4.08
C ILE A 298 -4.95 6.79 -4.27
N PRO A 299 -3.89 5.97 -4.25
CA PRO A 299 -2.57 6.41 -4.68
C PRO A 299 -2.51 6.55 -6.21
N VAL A 300 -1.82 7.58 -6.69
CA VAL A 300 -1.51 7.82 -8.10
C VAL A 300 0.00 7.81 -8.27
N SER A 301 0.51 6.89 -9.09
CA SER A 301 1.94 6.81 -9.39
C SER A 301 2.40 8.03 -10.19
N THR A 302 3.45 8.72 -9.72
CA THR A 302 4.08 9.84 -10.43
C THR A 302 5.37 9.42 -11.16
N ARG A 303 5.57 8.11 -11.39
CA ARG A 303 6.83 7.55 -11.92
C ARG A 303 7.19 8.02 -13.33
N ALA A 304 6.23 8.40 -14.16
CA ALA A 304 6.45 8.91 -15.52
C ALA A 304 7.10 10.32 -15.57
N MET A 305 7.40 10.93 -14.42
CA MET A 305 7.75 12.35 -14.30
C MET A 305 9.24 12.65 -14.02
N GLY A 306 10.17 11.72 -14.32
CA GLY A 306 11.62 11.98 -14.36
C GLY A 306 12.50 11.15 -13.40
N GLU A 307 13.83 11.29 -13.56
CA GLU A 307 14.86 10.65 -12.73
C GLU A 307 15.06 11.41 -11.42
N SER A 308 14.59 10.85 -10.30
CA SER A 308 14.96 11.27 -8.94
C SER A 308 15.28 10.05 -8.09
N THR A 309 16.24 10.17 -7.18
CA THR A 309 16.70 9.11 -6.25
C THR A 309 15.68 8.79 -5.14
N ASN A 310 14.51 9.45 -5.13
CA ASN A 310 13.47 9.27 -4.12
C ASN A 310 12.67 7.98 -4.36
N ALA A 311 12.62 7.10 -3.37
CA ALA A 311 11.84 5.86 -3.39
C ALA A 311 10.31 6.12 -3.51
N ASN A 312 9.82 7.18 -2.87
CA ASN A 312 8.38 7.38 -2.65
C ASN A 312 7.74 8.35 -3.66
N ARG A 313 7.42 7.83 -4.86
CA ARG A 313 6.83 8.55 -6.02
C ARG A 313 5.30 8.35 -6.12
N ILE A 314 4.58 8.70 -5.05
CA ILE A 314 3.12 8.55 -4.97
C ILE A 314 2.48 9.91 -4.65
N ALA A 315 1.55 10.34 -5.51
CA ALA A 315 0.56 11.38 -5.21
C ALA A 315 -0.73 10.71 -4.71
N VAL A 316 -1.60 11.46 -4.03
CA VAL A 316 -2.85 10.96 -3.49
C VAL A 316 -4.01 11.67 -4.18
N ALA A 317 -5.02 10.92 -4.60
CA ALA A 317 -6.23 11.44 -5.21
C ALA A 317 -7.45 10.96 -4.42
N THR A 318 -8.48 11.78 -4.39
CA THR A 318 -9.78 11.45 -3.80
C THR A 318 -10.82 11.44 -4.92
N LEU A 319 -11.74 10.48 -4.87
CA LEU A 319 -12.85 10.38 -5.83
C LEU A 319 -14.14 9.86 -5.18
N SER A 320 -15.28 10.28 -5.72
CA SER A 320 -16.60 9.71 -5.41
C SER A 320 -16.72 8.24 -5.85
N LEU A 321 -17.19 7.38 -4.95
CA LEU A 321 -17.52 5.98 -5.20
C LEU A 321 -18.87 5.81 -5.94
N HIS A 322 -19.66 6.87 -6.04
CA HIS A 322 -21.01 6.91 -6.62
C HIS A 322 -21.96 5.88 -5.98
N THR A 323 -21.97 5.83 -4.65
CA THR A 323 -22.81 4.87 -3.90
C THR A 323 -24.31 5.18 -4.01
N ASP A 324 -24.65 6.38 -4.46
CA ASP A 324 -25.98 6.89 -4.81
C ASP A 324 -26.51 6.38 -6.16
N VAL A 325 -25.64 5.83 -7.04
CA VAL A 325 -26.03 5.33 -8.36
C VAL A 325 -26.39 3.85 -8.30
N ILE A 326 -27.65 3.46 -8.48
CA ILE A 326 -28.10 2.06 -8.26
C ILE A 326 -27.58 1.08 -9.33
N ASP A 327 -27.58 1.49 -10.61
CA ASP A 327 -27.19 0.64 -11.73
C ASP A 327 -25.67 0.39 -11.73
N PRO A 328 -25.20 -0.87 -11.72
CA PRO A 328 -23.78 -1.20 -11.58
C PRO A 328 -22.92 -0.75 -12.78
N VAL A 329 -23.48 -0.74 -14.00
CA VAL A 329 -22.75 -0.33 -15.22
C VAL A 329 -22.65 1.19 -15.29
N VAL A 330 -23.73 1.90 -14.98
CA VAL A 330 -23.73 3.36 -14.86
C VAL A 330 -22.77 3.80 -13.74
N ARG A 331 -22.79 3.11 -12.59
CA ARG A 331 -21.85 3.35 -11.49
C ARG A 331 -20.40 3.15 -11.93
N LEU A 332 -20.09 2.07 -12.66
CA LEU A 332 -18.76 1.81 -13.21
C LEU A 332 -18.26 2.96 -14.12
N ARG A 333 -19.12 3.47 -15.00
CA ARG A 333 -18.80 4.62 -15.88
C ARG A 333 -18.55 5.89 -15.07
N ALA A 334 -19.38 6.15 -14.06
CA ALA A 334 -19.24 7.31 -13.19
C ALA A 334 -17.93 7.25 -12.36
N VAL A 335 -17.60 6.08 -11.82
CA VAL A 335 -16.33 5.81 -11.13
C VAL A 335 -15.15 6.04 -12.05
N HIS A 336 -15.18 5.50 -13.28
CA HIS A 336 -14.13 5.73 -14.27
C HIS A 336 -13.92 7.22 -14.56
N ALA A 337 -15.01 7.96 -14.77
CA ALA A 337 -14.94 9.40 -15.03
C ALA A 337 -14.35 10.19 -13.84
N SER A 338 -14.77 9.86 -12.60
CA SER A 338 -14.23 10.48 -11.39
C SER A 338 -12.76 10.11 -11.17
N ALA A 339 -12.38 8.85 -11.37
CA ALA A 339 -10.99 8.40 -11.23
C ALA A 339 -10.06 9.08 -12.25
N SER A 340 -10.50 9.26 -13.49
CA SER A 340 -9.75 9.99 -14.52
C SER A 340 -9.53 11.46 -14.13
N ARG A 341 -10.59 12.19 -13.75
CA ARG A 341 -10.47 13.58 -13.28
C ARG A 341 -9.57 13.70 -12.05
N ALA A 342 -9.70 12.78 -11.09
CA ALA A 342 -8.91 12.79 -9.87
C ALA A 342 -7.41 12.55 -10.16
N LYS A 343 -7.08 11.66 -11.10
CA LYS A 343 -5.71 11.43 -11.57
C LYS A 343 -5.13 12.65 -12.29
N ASP A 344 -5.90 13.28 -13.17
CA ASP A 344 -5.47 14.48 -13.90
C ASP A 344 -5.19 15.62 -12.93
N HIS A 345 -6.08 15.83 -11.95
CA HIS A 345 -5.89 16.83 -10.91
C HIS A 345 -4.66 16.54 -10.04
N ALA A 346 -4.50 15.30 -9.56
CA ALA A 346 -3.34 14.90 -8.77
C ALA A 346 -2.03 15.07 -9.53
N THR A 347 -2.02 14.77 -10.84
CA THR A 347 -0.87 14.96 -11.73
C THR A 347 -0.57 16.45 -11.94
N ALA A 348 -1.59 17.28 -12.16
CA ALA A 348 -1.43 18.72 -12.27
C ALA A 348 -0.87 19.34 -10.98
N VAL A 349 -1.35 18.88 -9.82
CA VAL A 349 -0.83 19.28 -8.50
C VAL A 349 0.63 18.85 -8.33
N ALA A 350 0.97 17.61 -8.69
CA ALA A 350 2.33 17.08 -8.56
C ALA A 350 3.33 17.75 -9.51
N THR A 351 2.90 18.13 -10.72
CA THR A 351 3.74 18.78 -11.74
C THR A 351 3.91 20.28 -11.52
N ARG A 352 2.85 20.98 -11.12
CA ARG A 352 2.81 22.45 -11.13
C ARG A 352 3.09 23.07 -9.77
N LEU A 353 2.92 22.33 -8.66
CA LEU A 353 3.26 22.84 -7.34
C LEU A 353 4.67 22.42 -6.92
N PRO A 354 5.46 23.34 -6.34
CA PRO A 354 6.70 22.99 -5.65
C PRO A 354 6.47 21.90 -4.61
N ALA A 355 7.49 21.08 -4.32
CA ALA A 355 7.43 20.02 -3.32
C ALA A 355 6.78 20.48 -2.00
N HIS A 356 6.05 19.57 -1.35
CA HIS A 356 5.34 19.90 -0.12
C HIS A 356 6.34 20.30 0.99
N PRO A 357 6.10 21.36 1.79
CA PRO A 357 7.05 21.82 2.80
C PRO A 357 7.45 20.74 3.83
N LEU A 358 6.60 19.75 4.05
CA LEU A 358 6.91 18.58 4.90
C LEU A 358 8.15 17.80 4.41
N THR A 359 8.49 17.85 3.12
CA THR A 359 9.68 17.15 2.58
C THR A 359 11.00 17.83 2.94
N VAL A 360 10.95 19.03 3.53
CA VAL A 360 12.13 19.78 4.00
C VAL A 360 11.95 20.23 5.47
N MET A 361 10.97 19.67 6.17
CA MET A 361 10.69 20.05 7.54
C MET A 361 11.79 19.52 8.47
N PRO A 362 12.40 20.36 9.33
CA PRO A 362 13.41 19.91 10.29
C PRO A 362 12.89 18.81 11.22
N ALA A 363 13.76 17.88 11.60
CA ALA A 363 13.42 16.73 12.45
C ALA A 363 12.72 17.10 13.78
N PRO A 364 13.13 18.16 14.52
CA PRO A 364 12.43 18.53 15.76
C PRO A 364 10.97 18.95 15.52
N LEU A 365 10.70 19.65 14.42
CA LEU A 365 9.35 20.07 14.05
C LEU A 365 8.51 18.88 13.58
N MET A 366 9.12 17.94 12.86
CA MET A 366 8.46 16.69 12.45
C MET A 366 8.08 15.83 13.66
N ALA A 367 8.99 15.68 14.62
CA ALA A 367 8.74 14.97 15.87
C ALA A 367 7.64 15.64 16.70
N LEU A 368 7.60 16.98 16.74
CA LEU A 368 6.53 17.72 17.43
C LEU A 368 5.18 17.55 16.72
N LEU A 369 5.16 17.58 15.38
CA LEU A 369 3.95 17.36 14.61
C LEU A 369 3.37 15.97 14.88
N GLY A 370 4.19 14.91 14.85
CA GLY A 370 3.75 13.55 15.15
C GLY A 370 3.11 13.41 16.54
N LYS A 371 3.61 14.15 17.55
CA LYS A 371 3.05 14.17 18.91
C LYS A 371 1.77 14.98 19.07
N THR A 372 1.58 16.00 18.23
CA THR A 372 0.46 16.96 18.35
C THR A 372 -0.69 16.65 17.39
N MET A 373 -0.48 15.83 16.37
CA MET A 373 -1.56 15.36 15.49
C MET A 373 -2.62 14.60 16.30
N ARG A 374 -3.76 15.26 16.50
CA ARG A 374 -4.98 14.67 17.05
C ARG A 374 -6.04 14.74 15.98
N SER A 375 -6.71 13.63 15.70
CA SER A 375 -7.88 13.67 14.83
C SER A 375 -9.07 14.27 15.59
N PRO A 376 -9.88 15.11 14.92
CA PRO A 376 -11.12 15.61 15.49
C PRO A 376 -12.07 14.48 15.87
N ALA A 377 -12.93 14.72 16.85
CA ALA A 377 -14.03 13.82 17.18
C ALA A 377 -15.03 13.78 16.01
N ALA A 378 -15.48 12.57 15.66
CA ALA A 378 -16.53 12.21 14.70
C ALA A 378 -17.10 13.39 13.86
N PRO A 379 -16.45 13.77 12.75
CA PRO A 379 -16.94 14.85 11.91
C PRO A 379 -18.21 14.43 11.18
N ALA A 380 -19.08 15.37 10.81
CA ALA A 380 -20.26 15.09 9.98
C ALA A 380 -19.92 14.85 8.51
N ARG A 381 -18.84 15.47 8.02
CA ARG A 381 -18.31 15.30 6.65
C ARG A 381 -16.81 15.06 6.67
N VAL A 382 -16.33 14.29 5.72
CA VAL A 382 -14.94 13.85 5.60
C VAL A 382 -14.41 14.02 4.19
N ALA A 383 -13.09 14.06 4.05
CA ALA A 383 -12.44 14.03 2.74
C ALA A 383 -12.47 12.63 2.11
N THR A 384 -12.65 11.58 2.90
CA THR A 384 -12.69 10.19 2.41
C THR A 384 -13.34 9.27 3.45
N ASN A 385 -14.04 8.23 3.01
CA ASN A 385 -14.63 7.21 3.87
C ASN A 385 -13.75 5.95 3.98
N THR A 386 -12.96 5.68 2.95
CA THR A 386 -12.13 4.47 2.83
C THR A 386 -10.87 4.74 2.01
N MET A 387 -9.91 3.83 2.05
CA MET A 387 -8.77 3.81 1.14
C MET A 387 -8.81 2.57 0.26
N ILE A 388 -8.39 2.73 -1.00
CA ILE A 388 -8.20 1.61 -1.93
C ILE A 388 -6.83 1.77 -2.58
N THR A 389 -5.96 0.78 -2.40
CA THR A 389 -4.69 0.67 -3.12
C THR A 389 -4.74 -0.49 -4.11
N ASN A 390 -4.10 -0.34 -5.27
CA ASN A 390 -3.86 -1.44 -6.19
C ASN A 390 -2.36 -1.56 -6.49
N VAL A 391 -1.78 -2.70 -6.14
CA VAL A 391 -0.34 -2.97 -6.24
C VAL A 391 -0.10 -4.13 -7.19
N PRO A 392 0.42 -3.88 -8.40
CA PRO A 392 0.81 -4.94 -9.33
C PRO A 392 2.21 -5.46 -9.00
N TYR A 393 2.32 -6.72 -8.60
CA TYR A 393 3.59 -7.38 -8.28
C TYR A 393 4.31 -7.96 -9.49
N GLY A 394 3.64 -8.07 -10.64
CA GLY A 394 4.20 -8.61 -11.88
C GLY A 394 3.45 -9.84 -12.38
N VAL A 395 3.97 -10.46 -13.45
CA VAL A 395 3.31 -11.57 -14.16
C VAL A 395 3.93 -12.94 -13.90
N GLY A 396 5.03 -13.04 -13.14
CA GLY A 396 5.68 -14.31 -12.80
C GLY A 396 7.18 -14.20 -12.58
N GLY A 397 7.85 -15.35 -12.44
CA GLY A 397 9.31 -15.45 -12.34
C GLY A 397 9.90 -15.16 -10.95
N VAL A 398 9.05 -14.95 -9.94
CA VAL A 398 9.47 -14.74 -8.56
C VAL A 398 9.50 -16.09 -7.84
N THR A 399 10.64 -16.39 -7.21
CA THR A 399 10.91 -17.61 -6.46
C THR A 399 11.49 -17.26 -5.10
N ILE A 400 10.78 -17.60 -4.03
CA ILE A 400 11.23 -17.35 -2.65
C ILE A 400 11.66 -18.68 -2.06
N ALA A 401 12.92 -18.74 -1.60
CA ALA A 401 13.54 -19.97 -1.08
C ALA A 401 13.35 -21.17 -2.03
N GLY A 402 13.64 -21.00 -3.32
CA GLY A 402 13.53 -22.07 -4.32
C GLY A 402 12.11 -22.41 -4.78
N SER A 403 11.06 -21.81 -4.20
CA SER A 403 9.68 -22.13 -4.55
C SER A 403 8.97 -20.97 -5.26
N PRO A 404 8.25 -21.22 -6.37
CA PRO A 404 7.56 -20.17 -7.10
C PRO A 404 6.52 -19.47 -6.23
N MET A 405 6.50 -18.13 -6.26
CA MET A 405 5.38 -17.36 -5.74
C MET A 405 4.19 -17.52 -6.69
N VAL A 406 2.97 -17.68 -6.17
CA VAL A 406 1.73 -17.86 -6.95
C VAL A 406 0.63 -16.87 -6.57
N GLY A 407 0.83 -16.14 -5.47
CA GLY A 407 -0.13 -15.17 -4.97
C GLY A 407 0.52 -14.18 -4.02
N VAL A 408 -0.16 -13.06 -3.82
CA VAL A 408 0.26 -12.02 -2.89
C VAL A 408 -0.96 -11.32 -2.33
N PHE A 409 -0.98 -11.10 -1.03
CA PHE A 409 -1.99 -10.31 -0.33
C PHE A 409 -1.36 -9.63 0.88
N GLY A 410 -2.12 -8.77 1.55
CA GLY A 410 -1.61 -8.09 2.74
C GLY A 410 -2.52 -6.95 3.17
N PRO A 411 -2.44 -6.55 4.44
CA PRO A 411 -3.26 -5.48 4.97
C PRO A 411 -2.81 -4.11 4.43
N LEU A 412 -3.78 -3.21 4.26
CA LEU A 412 -3.49 -1.78 4.17
C LEU A 412 -3.80 -1.18 5.55
N PRO A 413 -2.82 -0.63 6.28
CA PRO A 413 -3.08 -0.11 7.62
C PRO A 413 -4.12 1.02 7.59
N THR A 414 -5.05 0.98 8.55
CA THR A 414 -5.99 2.07 8.78
C THR A 414 -5.26 3.27 9.37
N VAL A 415 -5.74 4.48 9.06
CA VAL A 415 -5.21 5.72 9.63
C VAL A 415 -6.30 6.42 10.42
N THR A 416 -5.92 7.25 11.38
CA THR A 416 -6.92 7.92 12.24
C THR A 416 -7.92 8.73 11.42
N GLY A 417 -9.22 8.40 11.53
CA GLY A 417 -10.30 9.01 10.75
C GLY A 417 -10.68 8.24 9.48
N VAL A 418 -9.96 7.16 9.14
CA VAL A 418 -10.28 6.22 8.06
C VAL A 418 -10.01 4.79 8.54
N ALA A 419 -11.05 4.19 9.11
CA ALA A 419 -11.02 2.89 9.77
C ALA A 419 -11.37 1.72 8.83
N LEU A 420 -11.43 1.96 7.52
CA LEU A 420 -11.62 0.92 6.50
C LEU A 420 -10.63 1.15 5.36
N ALA A 421 -9.94 0.09 4.97
CA ALA A 421 -8.88 0.12 3.97
C ALA A 421 -8.91 -1.17 3.14
N HIS A 422 -8.64 -1.03 1.85
CA HIS A 422 -8.63 -2.12 0.88
C HIS A 422 -7.30 -2.16 0.14
N ALA A 423 -6.70 -3.35 0.07
CA ALA A 423 -5.55 -3.62 -0.78
C ALA A 423 -5.91 -4.62 -1.87
N VAL A 424 -5.81 -4.18 -3.11
CA VAL A 424 -5.86 -5.05 -4.29
C VAL A 424 -4.42 -5.37 -4.66
N ALA A 425 -4.09 -6.66 -4.70
CA ALA A 425 -2.76 -7.11 -5.07
C ALA A 425 -2.88 -8.11 -6.22
N THR A 426 -2.08 -7.93 -7.27
CA THR A 426 -2.09 -8.79 -8.45
C THR A 426 -0.74 -9.41 -8.69
N PHE A 427 -0.71 -10.71 -8.95
CA PHE A 427 0.49 -11.44 -9.35
C PHE A 427 0.14 -12.62 -10.26
N GLY A 428 0.72 -12.65 -11.45
CA GLY A 428 0.44 -13.71 -12.43
C GLY A 428 -1.06 -13.80 -12.78
N ALA A 429 -1.66 -14.94 -12.48
CA ALA A 429 -3.09 -15.21 -12.68
C ALA A 429 -3.99 -14.84 -11.49
N SER A 430 -3.39 -14.39 -10.38
CA SER A 430 -4.05 -14.21 -9.10
C SER A 430 -4.33 -12.73 -8.80
N MET A 431 -5.53 -12.43 -8.32
CA MET A 431 -5.88 -11.16 -7.68
C MET A 431 -6.43 -11.42 -6.29
N PHE A 432 -5.82 -10.81 -5.28
CA PHE A 432 -6.38 -10.77 -3.93
C PHE A 432 -6.92 -9.38 -3.62
N VAL A 433 -8.07 -9.33 -2.96
CA VAL A 433 -8.64 -8.13 -2.34
C VAL A 433 -8.62 -8.36 -0.83
N SER A 434 -7.72 -7.66 -0.16
CA SER A 434 -7.60 -7.67 1.29
C SER A 434 -8.38 -6.50 1.89
N VAL A 435 -9.11 -6.76 2.97
CA VAL A 435 -9.86 -5.79 3.74
C VAL A 435 -9.23 -5.67 5.12
N THR A 436 -8.99 -4.44 5.54
CA THR A 436 -8.54 -4.13 6.89
C THR A 436 -9.48 -3.11 7.50
N SER A 437 -9.95 -3.38 8.71
CA SER A 437 -10.78 -2.45 9.46
C SER A 437 -10.45 -2.49 10.96
N VAL A 438 -11.10 -1.64 11.73
CA VAL A 438 -11.11 -1.74 13.20
C VAL A 438 -12.32 -2.57 13.61
N ASP A 439 -12.13 -3.42 14.63
CA ASP A 439 -13.17 -4.34 15.11
C ASP A 439 -14.49 -3.61 15.44
N ASP A 440 -14.42 -2.50 16.19
CA ASP A 440 -15.59 -1.67 16.53
C ASP A 440 -16.39 -1.14 15.32
N ALA A 441 -15.77 -1.04 14.13
CA ALA A 441 -16.42 -0.55 12.91
C ALA A 441 -16.91 -1.68 12.00
N MET A 442 -16.26 -2.85 12.02
CA MET A 442 -16.60 -4.00 11.18
C MET A 442 -16.26 -5.31 11.90
N PRO A 443 -17.07 -5.73 12.89
CA PRO A 443 -16.78 -6.93 13.69
C PRO A 443 -16.90 -8.23 12.87
N ASP A 444 -17.72 -8.25 11.82
CA ASP A 444 -17.87 -9.39 10.89
C ASP A 444 -17.28 -9.04 9.51
N THR A 445 -15.97 -9.20 9.37
CA THR A 445 -15.28 -9.00 8.09
C THR A 445 -15.72 -10.02 7.03
N ALA A 446 -16.07 -11.25 7.43
CA ALA A 446 -16.54 -12.28 6.52
C ALA A 446 -17.85 -11.89 5.82
N ARG A 447 -18.76 -11.20 6.53
CA ARG A 447 -19.95 -10.57 5.92
C ARG A 447 -19.58 -9.58 4.84
N TYR A 448 -18.62 -8.72 5.09
CA TYR A 448 -18.19 -7.75 4.07
C TYR A 448 -17.48 -8.41 2.89
N ILE A 449 -16.70 -9.48 3.11
CA ILE A 449 -16.13 -10.30 2.02
C ILE A 449 -17.23 -10.90 1.13
N ARG A 450 -18.33 -11.41 1.71
CA ARG A 450 -19.49 -11.88 0.91
C ARG A 450 -20.09 -10.77 0.04
N HIS A 451 -20.16 -9.54 0.55
CA HIS A 451 -20.58 -8.37 -0.23
C HIS A 451 -19.63 -8.06 -1.38
N ILE A 452 -18.32 -8.17 -1.18
CA ILE A 452 -17.32 -7.98 -2.25
C ILE A 452 -17.50 -9.01 -3.37
N ARG A 453 -17.68 -10.29 -3.02
CA ARG A 453 -17.93 -11.36 -4.01
C ARG A 453 -19.23 -11.14 -4.77
N THR A 454 -20.31 -10.87 -4.04
CA THR A 454 -21.64 -10.59 -4.62
C THR A 454 -21.61 -9.37 -5.53
N ALA A 455 -20.89 -8.32 -5.14
CA ALA A 455 -20.72 -7.12 -5.95
C ALA A 455 -19.96 -7.39 -7.25
N PHE A 456 -18.94 -8.24 -7.21
CA PHE A 456 -18.22 -8.69 -8.40
C PHE A 456 -19.15 -9.46 -9.34
N ASP A 457 -19.84 -10.47 -8.83
CA ASP A 457 -20.74 -11.31 -9.64
C ASP A 457 -21.92 -10.49 -10.20
N ARG A 458 -22.46 -9.54 -9.42
CA ARG A 458 -23.49 -8.60 -9.89
C ARG A 458 -22.99 -7.71 -11.03
N LEU A 459 -21.78 -7.18 -10.93
CA LEU A 459 -21.19 -6.35 -11.98
C LEU A 459 -20.87 -7.19 -13.23
N GLU A 460 -20.37 -8.42 -13.05
CA GLU A 460 -20.08 -9.37 -14.14
C GLU A 460 -21.36 -9.74 -14.91
N ALA A 461 -22.45 -10.03 -14.20
CA ALA A 461 -23.75 -10.32 -14.80
C ALA A 461 -24.33 -9.11 -15.55
N ALA A 462 -24.17 -7.89 -15.01
CA ALA A 462 -24.72 -6.68 -15.62
C ALA A 462 -23.99 -6.26 -16.91
N VAL A 463 -22.75 -6.73 -17.14
CA VAL A 463 -22.01 -6.52 -18.39
C VAL A 463 -22.03 -7.73 -19.33
N ALA A 464 -22.78 -8.78 -18.97
CA ALA A 464 -22.98 -9.92 -19.85
C ALA A 464 -23.85 -9.51 -21.05
N PRO A 465 -23.66 -10.13 -22.23
CA PRO A 465 -24.57 -9.92 -23.36
C PRO A 465 -25.99 -10.24 -22.92
N SER A 466 -26.94 -9.39 -23.30
CA SER A 466 -28.35 -9.78 -23.21
C SER A 466 -28.60 -10.84 -24.28
N ASP A 467 -29.44 -11.85 -24.01
CA ASP A 467 -29.95 -12.78 -25.05
C ASP A 467 -30.70 -12.04 -26.19
N ALA A 468 -30.87 -10.73 -26.08
CA ALA A 468 -31.40 -9.84 -27.10
C ALA A 468 -30.35 -9.21 -28.04
N ASP A 469 -29.04 -9.44 -27.84
CA ASP A 469 -28.02 -8.98 -28.78
C ASP A 469 -27.98 -9.92 -30.01
N PRO A 470 -28.25 -9.43 -31.23
CA PRO A 470 -28.19 -10.28 -32.42
C PRO A 470 -26.76 -10.81 -32.59
N PRO A 471 -26.58 -12.08 -33.02
CA PRO A 471 -25.26 -12.65 -33.21
C PRO A 471 -24.46 -11.78 -34.15
N ALA A 472 -23.24 -11.41 -33.73
CA ALA A 472 -22.30 -10.63 -34.52
C ALA A 472 -22.21 -11.23 -35.92
N ALA A 473 -22.58 -10.44 -36.93
CA ALA A 473 -22.57 -10.85 -38.32
C ALA A 473 -21.21 -11.45 -38.66
N GLN A 474 -21.21 -12.74 -39.03
CA GLN A 474 -20.04 -13.41 -39.55
C GLN A 474 -19.52 -12.59 -40.74
N ALA A 475 -18.26 -12.17 -40.67
CA ALA A 475 -17.60 -11.48 -41.75
C ALA A 475 -17.62 -12.39 -43.00
N VAL A 476 -18.46 -12.03 -43.97
CA VAL A 476 -18.47 -12.64 -45.29
C VAL A 476 -17.12 -12.40 -45.92
N THR A 477 -16.35 -13.47 -46.09
CA THR A 477 -15.08 -13.44 -46.81
C THR A 477 -15.38 -13.17 -48.28
N PRO A 478 -14.77 -12.15 -48.93
CA PRO A 478 -15.03 -11.90 -50.34
C PRO A 478 -14.42 -13.04 -51.16
N THR A 479 -15.28 -13.73 -51.91
CA THR A 479 -14.91 -14.76 -52.88
C THR A 479 -14.02 -14.15 -53.97
N THR A 480 -12.76 -14.58 -54.03
CA THR A 480 -11.84 -14.25 -55.12
C THR A 480 -12.35 -14.89 -56.41
N ILE A 481 -12.81 -14.07 -57.36
CA ILE A 481 -13.07 -14.51 -58.74
C ILE A 481 -11.72 -14.54 -59.47
N THR A 482 -11.18 -15.73 -59.67
CA THR A 482 -10.10 -15.97 -60.62
C THR A 482 -10.67 -16.00 -62.04
N VAL A 483 -10.22 -15.08 -62.89
CA VAL A 483 -10.36 -15.19 -64.35
C VAL A 483 -8.96 -15.38 -64.94
N SER A 484 -8.80 -16.41 -65.76
CA SER A 484 -7.68 -16.60 -66.69
C SER A 484 -8.13 -17.54 -67.82
N PRO A 485 -7.57 -17.46 -69.04
CA PRO A 485 -6.84 -16.36 -69.67
C PRO A 485 -7.70 -15.50 -70.62
#